data_AF-A0A9P8YJ67-F1
#
_entry.id   AF-A0A9P8YJ67-F1
#
_cell.length_a   1.000
_cell.length_b   1.000
_cell.length_c   1.000
_cell.angle_alpha   90.00
_cell.angle_beta   90.00
_cell.angle_gamma   90.00
#
_symmetry.space_group_name_H-M   'P 1'
#
loop_
_entity.id
_entity.type
_entity.pdbx_description
1 polymer ?
#
loop_
_entity_poly.entity_id
_entity_poly.type
_entity_poly.pdbx_seq_one_letter_code
_entity_poly.pdbx_strand_id
1 'polypeptide(L)'
;MLRLSNRAASTASWTWRAVAVRAAASSLSAPVLSTTRTRCGSKTPMSMRYSTVTAASIPTTAVPDKPRAEVLKIVKGQELRIPDIEKLFDGWQRLVSPHRSSVTNVVNEIVQKYAVSPKIRHRLTNNNLDLLVATWFPLASPERLAELAQFVCWMFIIDDEIDSIKQANVSIEEFKHLWSEALRVISESCGLHGHEVGAKFEPSKYQSAETFRPFGELLMTRYSFDQRQRFWDELETTANAYIQEYGFTKLDWVPDYEAYCAGRYGTSCMAQNLSMFEYSNESNIPQELMESPELKSLWKQTTDLLWM
;
A
#
# COMPACT_ATOMS: atom_id res chain seq x y z
N MET A 1 42.44 -9.16 20.38
CA MET A 1 41.21 -9.93 20.68
C MET A 1 40.29 -8.99 21.46
N LEU A 2 39.08 -8.61 21.10
CA LEU A 2 38.16 -8.90 20.00
C LEU A 2 37.35 -7.58 19.80
N ARG A 3 37.20 -7.13 18.56
CA ARG A 3 36.58 -5.85 18.20
C ARG A 3 35.05 -5.92 18.35
N LEU A 4 34.47 -4.89 18.97
CA LEU A 4 33.03 -4.60 19.00
C LEU A 4 32.56 -4.30 17.55
N SER A 5 31.58 -5.06 17.06
CA SER A 5 30.94 -4.82 15.77
C SER A 5 29.62 -4.07 15.94
N ASN A 6 29.47 -3.02 15.14
CA ASN A 6 28.26 -2.22 14.98
C ASN A 6 27.09 -3.09 14.47
N ARG A 7 25.99 -3.14 15.23
CA ARG A 7 24.66 -3.49 14.73
C ARG A 7 23.68 -2.40 15.17
N ALA A 8 23.44 -1.46 14.26
CA ALA A 8 22.30 -0.57 14.28
C ALA A 8 21.66 -0.61 12.88
N ALA A 9 20.35 -0.45 12.82
CA ALA A 9 19.45 -0.47 11.66
C ALA A 9 18.97 -1.86 11.18
N SER A 10 17.82 -2.29 11.74
CA SER A 10 16.86 -3.20 11.09
C SER A 10 15.63 -3.35 12.00
N THR A 11 14.73 -2.37 11.99
CA THR A 11 13.43 -2.43 12.65
C THR A 11 12.34 -2.14 11.62
N ALA A 12 11.96 -3.17 10.84
CA ALA A 12 10.70 -3.27 10.08
C ALA A 12 10.55 -4.63 9.34
N SER A 13 11.13 -5.73 9.84
CA SER A 13 11.09 -7.04 9.13
C SER A 13 10.55 -8.21 9.96
N TRP A 14 10.01 -7.95 11.14
CA TRP A 14 9.46 -8.97 12.02
C TRP A 14 7.94 -8.90 12.00
N THR A 15 7.27 -9.67 11.12
CA THR A 15 5.93 -10.30 11.39
C THR A 15 5.32 -11.13 10.26
N TRP A 16 5.86 -11.23 9.04
CA TRP A 16 5.14 -11.98 7.97
C TRP A 16 5.53 -13.46 7.80
N ARG A 17 6.61 -13.95 8.43
CA ARG A 17 7.10 -15.32 8.23
C ARG A 17 6.31 -16.42 8.98
N ALA A 18 5.55 -16.09 10.02
CA ALA A 18 4.93 -17.09 10.90
C ALA A 18 3.59 -17.64 10.40
N VAL A 19 2.82 -16.87 9.62
CA VAL A 19 1.44 -17.23 9.21
C VAL A 19 1.40 -18.22 8.03
N ALA A 20 2.48 -18.28 7.24
CA ALA A 20 2.57 -19.00 5.96
C ALA A 20 2.56 -20.55 6.03
N VAL A 21 2.89 -21.16 7.17
CA VAL A 21 3.33 -22.58 7.19
C VAL A 21 2.19 -23.60 7.39
N ARG A 22 0.95 -23.19 7.72
CA ARG A 22 -0.11 -24.16 8.10
C ARG A 22 -1.36 -24.25 7.20
N ALA A 23 -1.51 -23.43 6.16
CA ALA A 23 -2.75 -23.35 5.38
C ALA A 23 -2.92 -24.39 4.24
N ALA A 24 -2.00 -25.35 4.06
CA ALA A 24 -1.93 -26.20 2.87
C ALA A 24 -2.79 -27.49 2.89
N ALA A 25 -3.84 -27.60 3.72
CA ALA A 25 -4.53 -28.87 3.92
C ALA A 25 -6.06 -28.76 4.03
N SER A 26 -6.73 -28.29 2.97
CA SER A 26 -8.15 -28.63 2.70
C SER A 26 -8.63 -27.98 1.41
N SER A 27 -8.93 -28.79 0.39
CA SER A 27 -9.62 -28.37 -0.84
C SER A 27 -11.06 -28.83 -0.78
N LEU A 28 -12.02 -28.00 -1.19
CA LEU A 28 -13.34 -28.42 -1.67
C LEU A 28 -13.99 -27.28 -2.47
N SER A 29 -14.71 -27.69 -3.51
CA SER A 29 -15.19 -26.91 -4.66
C SER A 29 -16.56 -26.25 -4.41
N ALA A 30 -16.85 -25.14 -5.11
CA ALA A 30 -18.20 -24.57 -5.22
C ALA A 30 -18.49 -23.98 -6.62
N PRO A 31 -19.77 -23.87 -7.03
CA PRO A 31 -20.18 -23.76 -8.43
C PRO A 31 -20.50 -22.34 -8.92
N VAL A 32 -20.51 -22.22 -10.24
CA VAL A 32 -20.71 -21.01 -11.07
C VAL A 32 -22.18 -20.55 -11.09
N LEU A 33 -22.39 -19.23 -10.97
CA LEU A 33 -23.64 -18.56 -11.37
C LEU A 33 -23.30 -17.34 -12.25
N SER A 34 -23.90 -17.31 -13.44
CA SER A 34 -23.82 -16.19 -14.36
C SER A 34 -24.96 -15.21 -14.11
N THR A 35 -24.77 -13.92 -14.40
CA THR A 35 -25.83 -13.10 -14.99
C THR A 35 -25.30 -11.78 -15.58
N THR A 36 -26.09 -11.35 -16.55
CA THR A 36 -25.95 -10.34 -17.61
C THR A 36 -25.80 -8.88 -17.19
N ARG A 37 -25.08 -8.16 -18.06
CA ARG A 37 -24.72 -6.73 -18.05
C ARG A 37 -25.82 -5.87 -18.70
N THR A 38 -26.06 -4.66 -18.18
CA THR A 38 -26.78 -3.60 -18.91
C THR A 38 -26.05 -2.25 -18.76
N ARG A 39 -26.04 -1.46 -19.83
CA ARG A 39 -25.18 -0.29 -20.09
C ARG A 39 -26.04 0.92 -20.47
N CYS A 40 -25.77 2.12 -19.95
CA CYS A 40 -26.00 3.46 -20.54
C CYS A 40 -25.63 4.51 -19.46
N GLY A 41 -25.18 5.74 -19.70
CA GLY A 41 -24.94 6.60 -20.86
C GLY A 41 -24.58 8.00 -20.30
N SER A 42 -23.43 8.55 -20.67
CA SER A 42 -23.26 9.84 -21.39
C SER A 42 -22.86 11.03 -20.50
N LYS A 43 -21.76 11.67 -20.92
CA LYS A 43 -20.97 12.70 -20.23
C LYS A 43 -21.37 14.11 -20.67
N THR A 44 -21.12 15.09 -19.81
CA THR A 44 -20.92 16.51 -20.17
C THR A 44 -19.59 16.96 -19.56
N PRO A 45 -18.69 17.66 -20.28
CA PRO A 45 -17.36 17.98 -19.77
C PRO A 45 -17.38 19.24 -18.91
N MET A 46 -16.86 19.15 -17.69
CA MET A 46 -16.67 20.29 -16.79
C MET A 46 -15.20 20.74 -16.83
N SER A 47 -15.03 22.06 -16.91
CA SER A 47 -13.74 22.77 -17.08
C SER A 47 -12.72 22.42 -15.99
N MET A 48 -11.52 22.03 -16.40
CA MET A 48 -10.39 21.66 -15.55
C MET A 48 -9.67 22.88 -14.97
N ARG A 49 -9.54 22.90 -13.64
CA ARG A 49 -8.46 23.60 -12.94
C ARG A 49 -7.44 22.56 -12.50
N TYR A 50 -6.17 22.74 -12.87
CA TYR A 50 -5.08 21.92 -12.36
C TYR A 50 -4.99 22.09 -10.85
N SER A 51 -5.23 21.01 -10.10
CA SER A 51 -4.83 20.95 -8.69
C SER A 51 -3.31 20.85 -8.66
N THR A 52 -2.65 21.95 -8.32
CA THR A 52 -1.38 21.85 -7.61
C THR A 52 -1.61 20.90 -6.43
N VAL A 53 -0.61 20.08 -6.06
CA VAL A 53 -0.54 19.49 -4.73
C VAL A 53 -0.50 20.68 -3.77
N THR A 54 -1.69 21.21 -3.49
CA THR A 54 -1.94 22.19 -2.48
C THR A 54 -1.77 21.37 -1.25
N ALA A 55 -0.77 21.72 -0.44
CA ALA A 55 -0.61 21.16 0.87
C ALA A 55 -2.01 21.05 1.47
N ALA A 56 -2.52 19.82 1.60
CA ALA A 56 -3.62 19.58 2.50
C ALA A 56 -3.13 20.24 3.79
N SER A 57 -3.86 21.27 4.22
CA SER A 57 -3.49 22.06 5.38
C SER A 57 -3.13 21.07 6.47
N ILE A 58 -1.84 21.05 6.83
CA ILE A 58 -1.34 20.26 7.95
C ILE A 58 -2.37 20.47 9.05
N PRO A 59 -3.01 19.41 9.58
CA PRO A 59 -3.87 19.58 10.74
C PRO A 59 -3.05 20.36 11.74
N THR A 60 -3.44 21.61 11.98
CA THR A 60 -2.68 22.59 12.77
C THR A 60 -2.67 22.19 14.26
N THR A 61 -3.08 20.96 14.55
CA THR A 61 -3.29 20.35 15.84
C THR A 61 -2.34 19.19 16.12
N ALA A 62 -1.49 18.77 15.18
CA ALA A 62 -0.44 17.79 15.49
C ALA A 62 0.66 18.47 16.31
N VAL A 63 0.43 18.57 17.63
CA VAL A 63 1.42 19.11 18.56
C VAL A 63 2.48 18.03 18.77
N PRO A 64 3.76 18.33 18.54
CA PRO A 64 4.85 17.43 18.90
C PRO A 64 4.80 17.15 20.41
N ASP A 65 4.70 15.88 20.81
CA ASP A 65 4.60 15.52 22.23
C ASP A 65 5.95 15.75 22.91
N LYS A 66 7.00 15.04 22.45
CA LYS A 66 8.33 15.02 23.11
C LYS A 66 9.48 14.80 22.13
N PRO A 67 10.66 15.39 22.41
CA PRO A 67 11.90 14.99 21.76
C PRO A 67 12.15 13.49 21.93
N ARG A 68 12.66 12.82 20.89
CA ARG A 68 12.95 11.38 20.91
C ARG A 68 13.81 10.96 22.11
N ALA A 69 14.77 11.78 22.49
CA ALA A 69 15.66 11.53 23.62
C ALA A 69 14.91 11.38 24.96
N GLU A 70 13.79 12.06 25.15
CA GLU A 70 12.99 11.97 26.38
C GLU A 70 12.17 10.68 26.41
N VAL A 71 11.52 10.33 25.29
CA VAL A 71 10.78 9.07 25.16
C VAL A 71 11.72 7.89 25.40
N LEU A 72 12.92 7.91 24.82
CA LEU A 72 13.92 6.86 25.02
C LEU A 72 14.34 6.70 26.49
N LYS A 73 14.39 7.77 27.28
CA LYS A 73 14.67 7.67 28.73
C LYS A 73 13.57 6.93 29.48
N ILE A 74 12.32 7.08 29.04
CA ILE A 74 11.15 6.44 29.67
C ILE A 74 11.11 4.95 29.33
N VAL A 75 11.28 4.59 28.05
CA VAL A 75 11.08 3.21 27.57
C VAL A 75 12.30 2.32 27.74
N LYS A 76 13.52 2.89 27.82
CA LYS A 76 14.75 2.09 27.88
C LYS A 76 14.81 1.30 29.18
N GLY A 77 14.91 -0.02 29.06
CA GLY A 77 14.97 -0.95 30.18
C GLY A 77 13.59 -1.41 30.70
N GLN A 78 12.50 -0.95 30.09
CA GLN A 78 11.16 -1.47 30.37
C GLN A 78 10.95 -2.81 29.65
N GLU A 79 10.22 -3.72 30.29
CA GLU A 79 9.73 -4.97 29.67
C GLU A 79 8.30 -4.74 29.16
N LEU A 80 8.09 -4.91 27.86
CA LEU A 80 6.76 -4.88 27.25
C LEU A 80 6.26 -6.31 27.06
N ARG A 81 5.10 -6.63 27.63
CA ARG A 81 4.42 -7.90 27.39
C ARG A 81 3.35 -7.72 26.31
N ILE A 82 3.61 -8.30 25.15
CA ILE A 82 2.66 -8.32 24.05
C ILE A 82 1.72 -9.51 24.27
N PRO A 83 0.39 -9.31 24.32
CA PRO A 83 -0.55 -10.42 24.46
C PRO A 83 -0.49 -11.34 23.23
N ASP A 84 -0.92 -12.58 23.40
CA ASP A 84 -1.08 -13.52 22.29
C ASP A 84 -2.24 -13.06 21.39
N ILE A 85 -1.89 -12.34 20.33
CA ILE A 85 -2.87 -11.79 19.38
C ILE A 85 -3.45 -12.86 18.45
N GLU A 86 -2.85 -14.04 18.34
CA GLU A 86 -3.36 -15.09 17.44
C GLU A 86 -4.75 -15.56 17.88
N LYS A 87 -4.98 -15.60 19.20
CA LYS A 87 -6.27 -15.99 19.81
C LYS A 87 -7.42 -15.08 19.44
N LEU A 88 -7.15 -13.83 19.05
CA LEU A 88 -8.18 -12.92 18.56
C LEU A 88 -8.77 -13.38 17.22
N PHE A 89 -8.07 -14.27 16.51
CA PHE A 89 -8.40 -14.73 15.16
C PHE A 89 -8.71 -16.23 15.08
N ASP A 90 -8.94 -16.92 16.20
CA ASP A 90 -9.19 -18.37 16.22
C ASP A 90 -10.43 -18.79 15.40
N GLY A 91 -11.41 -17.91 15.25
CA GLY A 91 -12.60 -18.15 14.42
C GLY A 91 -12.50 -17.64 12.98
N TRP A 92 -11.41 -16.98 12.61
CA TRP A 92 -11.27 -16.36 11.28
C TRP A 92 -10.80 -17.39 10.27
N GLN A 93 -11.42 -17.37 9.09
CA GLN A 93 -11.01 -18.26 8.00
C GLN A 93 -9.62 -17.85 7.51
N ARG A 94 -8.71 -18.83 7.46
CA ARG A 94 -7.37 -18.66 6.93
C ARG A 94 -7.32 -19.32 5.56
N LEU A 95 -7.40 -18.50 4.52
CA LEU A 95 -7.43 -18.97 3.13
C LEU A 95 -6.14 -18.60 2.42
N VAL A 96 -5.73 -19.46 1.50
CA VAL A 96 -4.66 -19.18 0.53
C VAL A 96 -5.19 -19.58 -0.84
N SER A 97 -5.06 -18.69 -1.81
CA SER A 97 -5.51 -18.98 -3.17
C SER A 97 -4.81 -20.24 -3.71
N PRO A 98 -5.56 -21.19 -4.32
CA PRO A 98 -4.96 -22.34 -4.99
C PRO A 98 -4.15 -21.93 -6.23
N HIS A 99 -4.27 -20.67 -6.67
CA HIS A 99 -3.63 -20.13 -7.86
C HIS A 99 -2.29 -19.44 -7.58
N ARG A 100 -1.68 -19.65 -6.41
CA ARG A 100 -0.37 -19.08 -6.05
C ARG A 100 0.68 -19.21 -7.16
N SER A 101 0.72 -20.34 -7.87
CA SER A 101 1.68 -20.57 -8.96
C SER A 101 1.57 -19.58 -10.12
N SER A 102 0.38 -19.02 -10.37
CA SER A 102 0.18 -17.96 -11.38
C SER A 102 0.88 -16.65 -11.04
N VAL A 103 1.18 -16.43 -9.76
CA VAL A 103 1.79 -15.21 -9.23
C VAL A 103 3.31 -15.27 -9.24
N THR A 104 3.88 -16.45 -8.96
CA THR A 104 5.33 -16.62 -8.73
C THR A 104 6.16 -16.08 -9.89
N ASN A 105 5.77 -16.35 -11.13
CA ASN A 105 6.50 -15.88 -12.31
C ASN A 105 6.41 -14.35 -12.45
N VAL A 106 5.21 -13.78 -12.27
CA VAL A 106 4.99 -12.33 -12.36
C VAL A 106 5.82 -11.58 -11.32
N VAL A 107 5.82 -12.06 -10.07
CA VAL A 107 6.64 -11.49 -8.98
C VAL A 107 8.13 -11.51 -9.37
N ASN A 108 8.63 -12.65 -9.85
CA ASN A 108 10.04 -12.79 -10.22
C ASN A 108 10.43 -11.85 -11.35
N GLU A 109 9.58 -11.71 -12.38
CA GLU A 109 9.83 -10.82 -13.52
C GLU A 109 9.88 -9.35 -13.09
N ILE A 110 8.92 -8.90 -12.27
CA ILE A 110 8.87 -7.52 -11.78
C ILE A 110 10.08 -7.22 -10.90
N VAL A 111 10.38 -8.09 -9.93
CA VAL A 111 11.51 -7.92 -9.02
C VAL A 111 12.83 -7.92 -9.80
N GLN A 112 12.97 -8.76 -10.82
CA GLN A 112 14.18 -8.76 -11.66
C GLN A 112 14.32 -7.45 -12.44
N LYS A 113 13.21 -6.95 -13.01
CA LYS A 113 13.19 -5.75 -13.87
C LYS A 113 13.37 -4.45 -13.10
N TYR A 114 12.80 -4.36 -11.89
CA TYR A 114 12.63 -3.08 -11.20
C TYR A 114 13.28 -2.97 -9.82
N ALA A 115 13.85 -4.05 -9.27
CA ALA A 115 14.58 -3.94 -8.01
C ALA A 115 15.78 -3.00 -8.15
N VAL A 116 15.81 -1.95 -7.32
CA VAL A 116 16.77 -0.85 -7.38
C VAL A 116 18.18 -1.24 -6.94
N SER A 117 18.35 -2.40 -6.28
CA SER A 117 19.66 -2.96 -5.96
C SER A 117 19.65 -4.49 -5.88
N PRO A 118 20.82 -5.16 -6.02
CA PRO A 118 20.94 -6.61 -5.83
C PRO A 118 20.51 -7.06 -4.43
N LYS A 119 20.73 -6.23 -3.39
CA LYS A 119 20.31 -6.52 -2.01
C LYS A 119 18.77 -6.53 -1.90
N ILE A 120 18.13 -5.51 -2.48
CA ILE A 120 16.67 -5.39 -2.52
C ILE A 120 16.07 -6.54 -3.33
N ARG A 121 16.64 -6.84 -4.50
CA ARG A 121 16.26 -7.99 -5.32
C ARG A 121 16.29 -9.29 -4.52
N HIS A 122 17.43 -9.58 -3.87
CA HIS A 122 17.57 -10.78 -3.06
C HIS A 122 16.55 -10.83 -1.92
N ARG A 123 16.28 -9.71 -1.24
CA ARG A 123 15.27 -9.66 -0.18
C ARG A 123 13.86 -9.89 -0.74
N LEU A 124 13.46 -9.21 -1.81
CA LEU A 124 12.12 -9.33 -2.40
C LEU A 124 11.88 -10.73 -2.98
N THR A 125 12.87 -11.35 -3.62
CA THR A 125 12.79 -12.74 -4.07
C THR A 125 12.59 -13.72 -2.90
N ASN A 126 13.15 -13.43 -1.72
CA ASN A 126 13.03 -14.31 -0.55
C ASN A 126 11.87 -13.95 0.40
N ASN A 127 11.04 -12.96 0.05
CA ASN A 127 9.95 -12.48 0.89
C ASN A 127 8.62 -13.24 0.69
N ASN A 128 8.58 -14.27 -0.15
CA ASN A 128 7.36 -15.03 -0.47
C ASN A 128 6.19 -14.10 -0.87
N LEU A 129 6.46 -13.09 -1.70
CA LEU A 129 5.43 -12.13 -2.14
C LEU A 129 4.28 -12.84 -2.88
N ASP A 130 4.58 -13.96 -3.54
CA ASP A 130 3.57 -14.82 -4.15
C ASP A 130 2.58 -15.41 -3.15
N LEU A 131 3.07 -15.84 -1.98
CA LEU A 131 2.22 -16.30 -0.88
C LEU A 131 1.44 -15.15 -0.24
N LEU A 132 2.06 -13.98 -0.10
CA LEU A 132 1.39 -12.80 0.43
C LEU A 132 0.18 -12.42 -0.44
N VAL A 133 0.39 -12.29 -1.75
CA VAL A 133 -0.68 -12.02 -2.72
C VAL A 133 -1.78 -13.09 -2.65
N ALA A 134 -1.40 -14.37 -2.62
CA ALA A 134 -2.35 -15.48 -2.51
C ALA A 134 -3.14 -15.50 -1.18
N THR A 135 -2.61 -14.89 -0.12
CA THR A 135 -3.27 -14.81 1.20
C THR A 135 -4.14 -13.56 1.32
N TRP A 136 -3.73 -12.44 0.72
CA TRP A 136 -4.52 -11.20 0.70
C TRP A 136 -5.74 -11.31 -0.22
N PHE A 137 -5.60 -12.03 -1.34
CA PHE A 137 -6.67 -12.17 -2.33
C PHE A 137 -7.01 -13.65 -2.58
N PRO A 138 -7.43 -14.39 -1.55
CA PRO A 138 -7.55 -15.85 -1.63
C PRO A 138 -8.65 -16.31 -2.60
N LEU A 139 -9.63 -15.44 -2.88
CA LEU A 139 -10.78 -15.71 -3.75
C LEU A 139 -10.60 -15.18 -5.19
N ALA A 140 -9.49 -14.50 -5.48
CA ALA A 140 -9.25 -13.95 -6.81
C ALA A 140 -9.06 -15.05 -7.85
N SER A 141 -9.56 -14.80 -9.06
CA SER A 141 -9.26 -15.64 -10.22
C SER A 141 -7.75 -15.62 -10.54
N PRO A 142 -7.20 -16.63 -11.24
CA PRO A 142 -5.78 -16.68 -11.55
C PRO A 142 -5.27 -15.42 -12.28
N GLU A 143 -6.09 -14.89 -13.19
CA GLU A 143 -5.79 -13.67 -13.94
C GLU A 143 -5.72 -12.46 -13.00
N ARG A 144 -6.74 -12.25 -12.15
CA ARG A 144 -6.74 -11.15 -11.16
C ARG A 144 -5.61 -11.24 -10.17
N LEU A 145 -5.29 -12.45 -9.72
CA LEU A 145 -4.22 -12.69 -8.77
C LEU A 145 -2.85 -12.33 -9.37
N ALA A 146 -2.62 -12.69 -10.64
CA ALA A 146 -1.42 -12.31 -11.38
C ALA A 146 -1.33 -10.79 -11.64
N GLU A 147 -2.45 -10.13 -11.94
CA GLU A 147 -2.52 -8.67 -12.07
C GLU A 147 -2.23 -7.97 -10.73
N LEU A 148 -2.84 -8.41 -9.63
CA LEU A 148 -2.64 -7.86 -8.28
C LEU A 148 -1.21 -8.06 -7.76
N ALA A 149 -0.49 -9.05 -8.28
CA ALA A 149 0.93 -9.20 -7.99
C ALA A 149 1.74 -7.96 -8.43
N GLN A 150 1.33 -7.29 -9.51
CA GLN A 150 1.96 -6.05 -9.97
C GLN A 150 1.84 -4.94 -8.94
N PHE A 151 0.63 -4.74 -8.42
CA PHE A 151 0.36 -3.79 -7.36
C PHE A 151 1.16 -4.08 -6.08
N VAL A 152 1.12 -5.33 -5.61
CA VAL A 152 1.83 -5.70 -4.37
C VAL A 152 3.33 -5.54 -4.55
N CYS A 153 3.90 -5.95 -5.69
CA CYS A 153 5.33 -5.71 -5.96
C CYS A 153 5.67 -4.21 -5.98
N TRP A 154 4.84 -3.36 -6.60
CA TRP A 154 5.02 -1.91 -6.58
C TRP A 154 5.06 -1.37 -5.14
N MET A 155 4.15 -1.79 -4.27
CA MET A 155 4.11 -1.34 -2.85
C MET A 155 5.46 -1.57 -2.16
N PHE A 156 6.08 -2.74 -2.35
CA PHE A 156 7.38 -3.04 -1.75
C PHE A 156 8.54 -2.28 -2.42
N ILE A 157 8.49 -2.10 -3.75
CA ILE A 157 9.54 -1.38 -4.48
C ILE A 157 9.55 0.10 -4.12
N ILE A 158 8.38 0.74 -4.00
CA ILE A 158 8.29 2.15 -3.63
C ILE A 158 8.67 2.37 -2.16
N ASP A 159 8.29 1.46 -1.26
CA ASP A 159 8.71 1.50 0.16
C ASP A 159 10.24 1.41 0.31
N ASP A 160 10.88 0.55 -0.48
CA ASP A 160 12.35 0.47 -0.52
C ASP A 160 13.03 1.75 -1.02
N GLU A 161 12.47 2.37 -2.06
CA GLU A 161 12.98 3.63 -2.60
C GLU A 161 12.83 4.74 -1.55
N ILE A 162 11.68 4.81 -0.88
CA ILE A 162 11.41 5.73 0.23
C ILE A 162 12.43 5.52 1.36
N ASP A 163 12.68 4.27 1.75
CA ASP A 163 13.66 3.94 2.80
C ASP A 163 15.09 4.30 2.41
N SER A 164 15.47 4.08 1.15
CA SER A 164 16.78 4.49 0.61
C SER A 164 16.96 6.01 0.69
N ILE A 165 15.92 6.76 0.30
CA ILE A 165 15.90 8.22 0.33
C ILE A 165 15.95 8.74 1.78
N LYS A 166 15.19 8.12 2.70
CA LYS A 166 15.23 8.44 4.14
C LYS A 166 16.64 8.22 4.70
N GLN A 167 17.31 7.11 4.35
CA GLN A 167 18.68 6.81 4.77
C GLN A 167 19.72 7.78 4.20
N ALA A 168 19.52 8.24 2.96
CA ALA A 168 20.34 9.29 2.34
C ALA A 168 20.12 10.67 2.97
N ASN A 169 19.10 10.82 3.84
CA ASN A 169 18.81 12.03 4.59
C ASN A 169 18.61 13.27 3.69
N VAL A 170 17.99 13.08 2.53
CA VAL A 170 17.73 14.15 1.55
C VAL A 170 16.87 15.29 2.10
N SER A 171 16.76 16.40 1.39
CA SER A 171 15.86 17.50 1.79
C SER A 171 14.38 17.08 1.78
N ILE A 172 13.54 17.75 2.57
CA ILE A 172 12.09 17.50 2.57
C ILE A 172 11.46 17.77 1.19
N GLU A 173 12.00 18.72 0.42
CA GLU A 173 11.51 19.06 -0.92
C GLU A 173 11.85 17.96 -1.94
N GLU A 174 13.01 17.33 -1.83
CA GLU A 174 13.36 16.16 -2.64
C GLU A 174 12.46 14.96 -2.31
N PHE A 175 12.15 14.76 -1.03
CA PHE A 175 11.21 13.71 -0.60
C PHE A 175 9.78 13.95 -1.10
N LYS A 176 9.29 15.20 -1.05
CA LYS A 176 8.00 15.58 -1.64
C LYS A 176 7.98 15.38 -3.16
N HIS A 177 9.10 15.66 -3.83
CA HIS A 177 9.19 15.51 -5.27
C HIS A 177 9.09 14.04 -5.72
N LEU A 178 9.63 13.08 -4.97
CA LEU A 178 9.38 11.65 -5.18
C LEU A 178 7.87 11.34 -5.19
N TRP A 179 7.16 11.77 -4.15
CA TRP A 179 5.72 11.53 -4.04
C TRP A 179 4.92 12.25 -5.12
N SER A 180 5.30 13.48 -5.46
CA SER A 180 4.70 14.21 -6.59
C SER A 180 4.85 13.45 -7.90
N GLU A 181 6.01 12.84 -8.15
CA GLU A 181 6.25 12.04 -9.34
C GLU A 181 5.48 10.71 -9.31
N ALA A 182 5.43 10.02 -8.17
CA ALA A 182 4.65 8.81 -8.00
C ALA A 182 3.15 9.08 -8.25
N LEU A 183 2.60 10.12 -7.62
CA LEU A 183 1.22 10.55 -7.80
C LEU A 183 0.95 10.97 -9.25
N ARG A 184 1.88 11.67 -9.92
CA ARG A 184 1.74 11.98 -11.35
C ARG A 184 1.61 10.71 -12.19
N VAL A 185 2.55 9.79 -12.07
CA VAL A 185 2.56 8.53 -12.85
C VAL A 185 1.29 7.71 -12.59
N ILE A 186 0.84 7.64 -11.33
CA ILE A 186 -0.38 6.92 -10.98
C ILE A 186 -1.61 7.61 -11.56
N SER A 187 -1.73 8.93 -11.44
CA SER A 187 -2.84 9.71 -12.02
C SER A 187 -2.95 9.50 -13.53
N GLU A 188 -1.81 9.61 -14.23
CA GLU A 188 -1.70 9.39 -15.67
C GLU A 188 -2.11 7.97 -16.06
N SER A 189 -1.51 6.97 -15.43
CA SER A 189 -1.74 5.56 -15.76
C SER A 189 -3.12 5.07 -15.36
N CYS A 190 -3.73 5.66 -14.32
CA CYS A 190 -5.09 5.39 -13.92
C CYS A 190 -6.12 6.23 -14.69
N GLY A 191 -5.74 7.11 -15.62
CA GLY A 191 -6.70 7.93 -16.36
C GLY A 191 -7.58 8.81 -15.48
N LEU A 192 -6.97 9.43 -14.48
CA LEU A 192 -7.57 10.40 -13.57
C LEU A 192 -7.15 11.82 -13.98
N HIS A 193 -7.76 12.84 -13.39
CA HIS A 193 -7.40 14.26 -13.60
C HIS A 193 -7.25 14.71 -15.07
N GLY A 194 -8.10 14.19 -15.96
CA GLY A 194 -8.13 14.57 -17.38
C GLY A 194 -7.27 13.72 -18.30
N HIS A 195 -6.67 12.64 -17.81
CA HIS A 195 -5.89 11.70 -18.61
C HIS A 195 -6.77 10.64 -19.29
N GLU A 196 -6.49 10.38 -20.58
CA GLU A 196 -7.24 9.42 -21.39
C GLU A 196 -6.42 8.14 -21.70
N VAL A 197 -7.12 7.07 -22.05
CA VAL A 197 -6.50 5.79 -22.46
C VAL A 197 -5.59 6.04 -23.67
N GLY A 198 -4.34 5.55 -23.61
CA GLY A 198 -3.41 5.61 -24.72
C GLY A 198 -2.68 6.94 -24.90
N ALA A 199 -2.84 7.89 -23.97
CA ALA A 199 -1.99 9.06 -23.90
C ALA A 199 -0.52 8.65 -23.66
N LYS A 200 0.40 9.33 -24.35
CA LYS A 200 1.84 9.15 -24.13
C LYS A 200 2.28 10.11 -23.04
N PHE A 201 2.96 9.58 -22.03
CA PHE A 201 3.45 10.34 -20.89
C PHE A 201 4.97 10.30 -20.84
N GLU A 202 5.55 11.37 -20.30
CA GLU A 202 6.98 11.42 -20.04
C GLU A 202 7.35 10.48 -18.90
N PRO A 203 8.37 9.61 -19.08
CA PRO A 203 8.84 8.72 -18.02
C PRO A 203 9.30 9.51 -16.79
N SER A 204 8.94 9.04 -15.61
CA SER A 204 9.53 9.54 -14.37
C SER A 204 11.00 9.12 -14.26
N LYS A 205 11.80 9.97 -13.62
CA LYS A 205 13.16 9.62 -13.20
C LYS A 205 13.18 8.57 -12.09
N TYR A 206 12.07 8.42 -11.34
CA TYR A 206 11.96 7.44 -10.27
C TYR A 206 11.42 6.14 -10.84
N GLN A 207 12.31 5.15 -10.99
CA GLN A 207 11.94 3.85 -11.55
C GLN A 207 10.83 3.18 -10.71
N SER A 208 10.82 3.38 -9.38
CA SER A 208 9.79 2.89 -8.47
C SER A 208 8.38 3.36 -8.84
N ALA A 209 8.22 4.64 -9.21
CA ALA A 209 6.96 5.20 -9.70
C ALA A 209 6.53 4.55 -11.02
N GLU A 210 7.46 4.42 -11.98
CA GLU A 210 7.19 3.82 -13.29
C GLU A 210 6.79 2.33 -13.20
N THR A 211 7.17 1.62 -12.15
CA THR A 211 6.74 0.22 -11.96
C THR A 211 5.23 0.07 -11.79
N PHE A 212 4.53 1.14 -11.38
CA PHE A 212 3.08 1.13 -11.24
C PHE A 212 2.34 1.19 -12.58
N ARG A 213 2.94 1.80 -13.60
CA ARG A 213 2.24 2.17 -14.85
C ARG A 213 1.47 1.00 -15.49
N PRO A 214 2.04 -0.22 -15.62
CA PRO A 214 1.29 -1.37 -16.15
C PRO A 214 0.04 -1.72 -15.34
N PHE A 215 0.09 -1.58 -14.01
CA PHE A 215 -1.06 -1.84 -13.15
C PHE A 215 -2.09 -0.71 -13.22
N GLY A 216 -1.66 0.55 -13.32
CA GLY A 216 -2.58 1.67 -13.55
C GLY A 216 -3.39 1.50 -14.84
N GLU A 217 -2.74 1.06 -15.93
CA GLU A 217 -3.42 0.76 -17.20
C GLU A 217 -4.46 -0.36 -17.03
N LEU A 218 -4.16 -1.38 -16.22
CA LEU A 218 -5.14 -2.40 -15.86
C LEU A 218 -6.33 -1.80 -15.10
N LEU A 219 -6.08 -0.95 -14.09
CA LEU A 219 -7.17 -0.27 -13.38
C LEU A 219 -8.09 0.51 -14.33
N MET A 220 -7.56 1.20 -15.34
CA MET A 220 -8.38 1.89 -16.35
C MET A 220 -9.32 0.96 -17.11
N THR A 221 -8.91 -0.29 -17.34
CA THR A 221 -9.72 -1.26 -18.10
C THR A 221 -10.74 -2.01 -17.24
N ARG A 222 -10.49 -2.14 -15.93
CA ARG A 222 -11.25 -3.03 -15.05
C ARG A 222 -12.12 -2.28 -14.05
N TYR A 223 -11.67 -1.12 -13.59
CA TYR A 223 -12.38 -0.31 -12.62
C TYR A 223 -13.20 0.80 -13.27
N SER A 224 -14.30 1.14 -12.62
CA SER A 224 -15.04 2.37 -12.88
C SER A 224 -14.20 3.61 -12.55
N PHE A 225 -14.70 4.79 -12.90
CA PHE A 225 -14.05 6.04 -12.46
C PHE A 225 -14.06 6.14 -10.93
N ASP A 226 -15.18 5.87 -10.26
CA ASP A 226 -15.31 6.00 -8.81
C ASP A 226 -14.38 5.05 -8.07
N GLN A 227 -14.21 3.81 -8.54
CA GLN A 227 -13.25 2.86 -7.95
C GLN A 227 -11.80 3.33 -8.10
N ARG A 228 -11.43 3.91 -9.25
CA ARG A 228 -10.10 4.49 -9.47
C ARG A 228 -9.88 5.74 -8.62
N GLN A 229 -10.92 6.57 -8.45
CA GLN A 229 -10.88 7.75 -7.60
C GLN A 229 -10.70 7.35 -6.12
N ARG A 230 -11.42 6.32 -5.63
CA ARG A 230 -11.21 5.81 -4.26
C ARG A 230 -9.78 5.33 -4.02
N PHE A 231 -9.21 4.58 -4.97
CA PHE A 231 -7.81 4.18 -4.87
C PHE A 231 -6.86 5.38 -4.84
N TRP A 232 -7.13 6.41 -5.64
CA TRP A 232 -6.37 7.66 -5.63
C TRP A 232 -6.44 8.41 -4.30
N ASP A 233 -7.63 8.54 -3.72
CA ASP A 233 -7.83 9.27 -2.47
C ASP A 233 -7.01 8.63 -1.32
N GLU A 234 -6.92 7.30 -1.30
CA GLU A 234 -6.07 6.56 -0.35
C GLU A 234 -4.57 6.71 -0.64
N LEU A 235 -4.17 6.84 -1.91
CA LEU A 235 -2.78 7.14 -2.30
C LEU A 235 -2.33 8.53 -1.89
N GLU A 236 -3.18 9.54 -2.11
CA GLU A 236 -2.90 10.91 -1.70
C GLU A 236 -2.77 10.99 -0.17
N THR A 237 -3.65 10.30 0.56
CA THR A 237 -3.57 10.16 2.02
C THR A 237 -2.24 9.56 2.45
N THR A 238 -1.80 8.47 1.82
CA THR A 238 -0.51 7.84 2.10
C THR A 238 0.68 8.76 1.80
N ALA A 239 0.69 9.43 0.65
CA ALA A 239 1.77 10.34 0.29
C ALA A 239 1.94 11.45 1.33
N ASN A 240 0.83 12.07 1.74
CA ASN A 240 0.81 13.10 2.78
C ASN A 240 1.30 12.56 4.13
N ALA A 241 0.88 11.35 4.51
CA ALA A 241 1.31 10.73 5.75
C ALA A 241 2.82 10.42 5.78
N TYR A 242 3.40 9.92 4.68
CA TYR A 242 4.84 9.69 4.58
C TYR A 242 5.64 11.01 4.63
N ILE A 243 5.13 12.07 3.98
CA ILE A 243 5.77 13.40 4.03
C ILE A 243 5.76 13.94 5.46
N GLN A 244 4.65 13.78 6.17
CA GLN A 244 4.54 14.17 7.58
C GLN A 244 5.49 13.37 8.48
N GLU A 245 5.52 12.04 8.34
CA GLU A 245 6.42 11.15 9.09
C GLU A 245 7.89 11.53 8.86
N TYR A 246 8.26 11.83 7.62
CA TYR A 246 9.62 12.28 7.30
C TYR A 246 9.93 13.64 7.94
N GLY A 247 8.95 14.55 7.98
CA GLY A 247 9.05 15.81 8.72
C GLY A 247 9.34 15.61 10.21
N PHE A 248 8.61 14.73 10.89
CA PHE A 248 8.89 14.40 12.30
C PHE A 248 10.28 13.81 12.50
N THR A 249 10.71 12.94 11.58
CA THR A 249 12.07 12.37 11.61
C THR A 249 13.15 13.44 11.50
N LYS A 250 12.95 14.45 10.63
CA LYS A 250 13.88 15.59 10.48
C LYS A 250 13.97 16.48 11.72
N LEU A 251 12.88 16.58 12.47
CA LEU A 251 12.81 17.36 13.71
C LEU A 251 13.26 16.57 14.94
N ASP A 252 13.62 15.28 14.79
CA ASP A 252 13.90 14.33 15.89
C ASP A 252 12.76 14.28 16.95
N TRP A 253 11.53 14.34 16.45
CA TRP A 253 10.32 14.38 17.26
C TRP A 253 9.54 13.07 17.18
N VAL A 254 8.91 12.71 18.31
CA VAL A 254 7.97 11.61 18.38
C VAL A 254 6.56 12.21 18.40
N PRO A 255 5.68 11.85 17.46
CA PRO A 255 4.30 12.31 17.48
C PRO A 255 3.56 11.76 18.71
N ASP A 256 2.54 12.48 19.19
CA ASP A 256 1.60 11.91 20.15
C ASP A 256 0.83 10.72 19.54
N TYR A 257 0.05 10.03 20.39
CA TYR A 257 -0.69 8.84 19.97
C TYR A 257 -1.67 9.11 18.81
N GLU A 258 -2.40 10.22 18.85
CA GLU A 258 -3.40 10.54 17.83
C GLU A 258 -2.74 10.87 16.49
N ALA A 259 -1.68 11.69 16.51
CA ALA A 259 -0.90 12.02 15.32
C ALA A 259 -0.17 10.79 14.77
N TYR A 260 0.33 9.91 15.64
CA TYR A 260 0.90 8.63 15.23
C TYR A 260 -0.15 7.77 14.52
N CYS A 261 -1.33 7.56 15.11
CA CYS A 261 -2.39 6.75 14.49
C CYS A 261 -2.89 7.34 13.17
N ALA A 262 -3.06 8.66 13.10
CA ALA A 262 -3.46 9.35 11.87
C ALA A 262 -2.40 9.18 10.76
N GLY A 263 -1.12 9.37 11.09
CA GLY A 263 -0.02 9.12 10.16
C GLY A 263 0.07 7.64 9.76
N ARG A 264 -0.09 6.73 10.72
CA ARG A 264 0.04 5.29 10.50
C ARG A 264 -1.06 4.72 9.61
N TYR A 265 -2.28 5.25 9.69
CA TYR A 265 -3.35 4.93 8.74
C TYR A 265 -2.83 5.07 7.29
N GLY A 266 -2.24 6.22 6.96
CA GLY A 266 -1.69 6.48 5.64
C GLY A 266 -0.42 5.68 5.34
N THR A 267 0.58 5.68 6.23
CA THR A 267 1.87 5.00 5.97
C THR A 267 1.82 3.48 6.06
N SER A 268 0.70 2.91 6.50
CA SER A 268 0.47 1.46 6.40
C SER A 268 0.18 1.00 4.98
N CYS A 269 -0.32 1.90 4.12
CA CYS A 269 -0.81 1.62 2.77
C CYS A 269 -1.94 0.56 2.74
N MET A 270 -2.51 0.19 3.89
CA MET A 270 -3.50 -0.89 3.97
C MET A 270 -4.85 -0.48 3.40
N ALA A 271 -5.23 0.79 3.50
CA ALA A 271 -6.45 1.29 2.87
C ALA A 271 -6.40 1.21 1.33
N GLN A 272 -5.23 1.46 0.73
CA GLN A 272 -5.01 1.22 -0.70
C GLN A 272 -5.18 -0.27 -1.05
N ASN A 273 -4.66 -1.16 -0.20
CA ASN A 273 -4.84 -2.59 -0.37
C ASN A 273 -6.33 -3.00 -0.28
N LEU A 274 -7.07 -2.45 0.68
CA LEU A 274 -8.51 -2.66 0.81
C LEU A 274 -9.28 -2.22 -0.45
N SER A 275 -8.86 -1.13 -1.09
CA SER A 275 -9.46 -0.70 -2.35
C SER A 275 -9.26 -1.65 -3.52
N MET A 276 -8.38 -2.66 -3.40
CA MET A 276 -8.19 -3.71 -4.39
C MET A 276 -9.12 -4.92 -4.19
N PHE A 277 -9.94 -4.96 -3.14
CA PHE A 277 -10.85 -6.09 -2.91
C PHE A 277 -12.00 -6.14 -3.92
N GLU A 278 -12.45 -5.00 -4.44
CA GLU A 278 -13.40 -4.99 -5.55
C GLU A 278 -12.77 -5.55 -6.84
N TYR A 279 -11.47 -5.30 -7.05
CA TYR A 279 -10.68 -5.78 -8.19
C TYR A 279 -10.53 -7.29 -8.12
N SER A 280 -10.13 -7.78 -6.95
CA SER A 280 -9.87 -9.21 -6.73
C SER A 280 -11.14 -10.05 -6.90
N ASN A 281 -12.28 -9.52 -6.44
CA ASN A 281 -13.57 -10.19 -6.49
C ASN A 281 -14.41 -9.83 -7.73
N GLU A 282 -13.87 -9.01 -8.64
CA GLU A 282 -14.55 -8.56 -9.86
C GLU A 282 -15.93 -7.95 -9.60
N SER A 283 -16.01 -7.17 -8.51
CA SER A 283 -17.24 -6.58 -8.00
C SER A 283 -17.23 -5.06 -8.14
N ASN A 284 -18.40 -4.45 -7.98
CA ASN A 284 -18.56 -3.00 -7.94
C ASN A 284 -19.61 -2.67 -6.88
N ILE A 285 -19.15 -2.19 -5.73
CA ILE A 285 -19.98 -1.74 -4.63
C ILE A 285 -20.53 -0.36 -4.99
N PRO A 286 -21.88 -0.15 -4.96
CA PRO A 286 -22.48 1.14 -5.26
C PRO A 286 -21.91 2.27 -4.41
N GLN A 287 -21.70 3.44 -5.02
CA GLN A 287 -21.10 4.58 -4.34
C GLN A 287 -21.91 5.01 -3.11
N GLU A 288 -23.25 4.93 -3.14
CA GLU A 288 -24.07 5.29 -1.97
C GLU A 288 -23.78 4.38 -0.76
N LEU A 289 -23.47 3.10 -1.01
CA LEU A 289 -23.08 2.17 0.04
C LEU A 289 -21.63 2.42 0.50
N MET A 290 -20.73 2.73 -0.43
CA MET A 290 -19.35 3.13 -0.10
C MET A 290 -19.29 4.39 0.77
N GLU A 291 -20.25 5.29 0.60
CA GLU A 291 -20.35 6.52 1.35
C GLU A 291 -21.09 6.39 2.68
N SER A 292 -21.76 5.25 2.91
CA SER A 292 -22.49 4.97 4.15
C SER A 292 -21.58 5.06 5.39
N PRO A 293 -22.10 5.53 6.54
CA PRO A 293 -21.36 5.55 7.79
C PRO A 293 -20.82 4.17 8.20
N GLU A 294 -21.61 3.11 7.96
CA GLU A 294 -21.28 1.74 8.33
C GLU A 294 -20.07 1.23 7.55
N LEU A 295 -20.05 1.43 6.23
CA LEU A 295 -18.94 0.93 5.41
C LEU A 295 -17.66 1.75 5.64
N LYS A 296 -17.76 3.06 5.84
CA LYS A 296 -16.61 3.89 6.25
C LYS A 296 -16.03 3.44 7.60
N SER A 297 -16.90 3.10 8.55
CA SER A 297 -16.46 2.56 9.85
C SER A 297 -15.77 1.21 9.69
N LEU A 298 -16.34 0.30 8.90
CA LEU A 298 -15.74 -1.01 8.62
C LEU A 298 -14.38 -0.87 7.93
N TRP A 299 -14.28 0.03 6.94
CA TRP A 299 -13.04 0.32 6.23
C TRP A 299 -11.95 0.79 7.18
N LYS A 300 -12.26 1.79 8.02
CA LYS A 300 -11.32 2.30 9.01
C LYS A 300 -10.88 1.22 10.00
N GLN A 301 -11.81 0.47 10.58
CA GLN A 301 -11.48 -0.58 11.55
C GLN A 301 -10.65 -1.71 10.92
N THR A 302 -10.92 -2.06 9.67
CA THR A 302 -10.14 -3.06 8.93
C THR A 302 -8.72 -2.55 8.69
N THR A 303 -8.56 -1.29 8.26
CA THR A 303 -7.24 -0.67 8.12
C THR A 303 -6.49 -0.66 9.44
N ASP A 304 -7.13 -0.22 10.53
CA ASP A 304 -6.53 -0.16 11.86
C ASP A 304 -6.02 -1.54 12.32
N LEU A 305 -6.80 -2.60 12.08
CA LEU A 305 -6.42 -3.98 12.44
C LEU A 305 -5.21 -4.51 11.65
N LEU A 306 -4.97 -4.03 10.43
CA LEU A 306 -3.89 -4.53 9.59
C LEU A 306 -2.50 -3.99 9.96
N TRP A 307 -2.42 -2.92 10.75
CA TRP A 307 -1.14 -2.33 11.18
C TRP A 307 -0.87 -2.34 12.68
N MET A 308 -1.82 -2.82 13.49
CA MET A 308 -1.60 -3.18 14.90
C MET A 308 -0.64 -4.38 15.04
#